data_AF-A0A4P7NVF3-F1
#
_entry.id   AF-A0A4P7NVF3-F1
#
_cell.length_a   1.000
_cell.length_b   1.000
_cell.length_c   1.000
_cell.angle_alpha   90.00
_cell.angle_beta   90.00
_cell.angle_gamma   90.00
#
_symmetry.space_group_name_H-M   'P 1'
#
loop_
_entity.id
_entity.type
_entity.pdbx_description
1 polymer ?
#
loop_
_entity_poly.entity_id
_entity_poly.type
_entity_poly.pdbx_seq_one_letter_code
_entity_poly.pdbx_strand_id
1 'polypeptide(L)'
;MEHNIILDDLESKFAALNISNISIKKATVPPLGLVTPASISAFFDCCTAVAESWTTLLKHTSLPETISSSDPRIPAAFMAVDHAINGGLCLLSKFAWVEVFRLIKSVEGIVKNERRLDLVKRTPGYGNANIVADMYMRFHCCSKRVAHEHKRKAKRWTYLAGPSPLLLLAFSTAANSIV
;
A
#
# COMPACT_ATOMS: atom_id res chain seq x y z
N MET A 1 -30.97 11.90 -25.74
CA MET A 1 -31.61 10.73 -25.10
C MET A 1 -30.56 9.77 -24.54
N GLU A 2 -29.43 9.56 -25.23
CA GLU A 2 -28.30 8.72 -24.76
C GLU A 2 -27.61 9.22 -23.47
N HIS A 3 -27.55 10.54 -23.24
CA HIS A 3 -26.90 11.09 -22.03
C HIS A 3 -27.57 10.69 -20.70
N ASN A 4 -28.90 10.48 -20.69
CA ASN A 4 -29.60 10.09 -19.47
C ASN A 4 -29.31 8.63 -19.11
N ILE A 5 -29.16 7.75 -20.10
CA ILE A 5 -28.85 6.33 -19.91
C ILE A 5 -27.47 6.14 -19.27
N ILE A 6 -26.50 6.98 -19.65
CA ILE A 6 -25.13 6.92 -19.10
C ILE A 6 -25.10 7.41 -17.65
N LEU A 7 -25.90 8.43 -17.32
CA LEU A 7 -26.00 8.93 -15.94
C LEU A 7 -26.62 7.88 -15.02
N ASP A 8 -27.69 7.23 -15.47
CA ASP A 8 -28.40 6.19 -14.70
C ASP A 8 -27.52 4.94 -14.47
N ASP A 9 -26.71 4.53 -15.45
CA ASP A 9 -25.74 3.42 -15.31
C ASP A 9 -24.60 3.76 -14.33
N LEU A 10 -24.11 5.00 -14.36
CA LEU A 10 -23.10 5.49 -13.42
C LEU A 10 -23.65 5.55 -12.00
N GLU A 11 -24.85 6.09 -11.81
CA GLU A 11 -25.50 6.13 -10.51
C GLU A 11 -25.74 4.72 -9.94
N SER A 12 -26.16 3.77 -10.78
CA SER A 12 -26.30 2.35 -10.41
C SER A 12 -24.97 1.71 -9.95
N LYS A 13 -23.87 2.00 -10.65
CA LYS A 13 -22.52 1.53 -10.28
C LYS A 13 -22.00 2.16 -8.99
N PHE A 14 -22.29 3.44 -8.73
CA PHE A 14 -21.94 4.09 -7.47
C PHE A 14 -22.78 3.56 -6.29
N ALA A 15 -24.06 3.27 -6.52
CA ALA A 15 -24.92 2.63 -5.54
C ALA A 15 -24.41 1.22 -5.17
N ALA A 16 -23.94 0.44 -6.16
CA ALA A 16 -23.33 -0.87 -5.92
C ALA A 16 -22.03 -0.81 -5.10
N LEU A 17 -21.30 0.30 -5.15
CA LEU A 17 -20.08 0.54 -4.37
C LEU A 17 -20.35 1.08 -2.95
N ASN A 18 -21.62 1.22 -2.54
CA ASN A 18 -22.03 1.78 -1.24
C ASN A 18 -21.48 3.19 -0.96
N ILE A 19 -21.15 3.94 -2.03
CA ILE A 19 -20.71 5.33 -1.95
C ILE A 19 -21.96 6.22 -2.01
N SER A 20 -22.89 6.04 -1.07
CA SER A 20 -24.06 6.90 -0.96
C SER A 20 -23.67 8.19 -0.20
N ASN A 21 -23.88 9.34 -0.86
CA ASN A 21 -23.72 10.72 -0.36
C ASN A 21 -22.51 11.56 -0.81
N ILE A 22 -21.87 11.27 -1.94
CA ILE A 22 -21.08 12.33 -2.59
C ILE A 22 -22.03 13.17 -3.42
N SER A 23 -22.53 14.26 -2.84
CA SER A 23 -23.19 15.33 -3.61
C SER A 23 -22.13 15.93 -4.54
N ILE A 24 -22.16 15.53 -5.81
CA ILE A 24 -21.31 16.09 -6.85
C ILE A 24 -21.79 17.53 -7.05
N LYS A 25 -21.19 18.49 -6.34
CA LYS A 25 -21.30 19.90 -6.69
C LYS A 25 -20.86 20.03 -8.14
N LYS A 26 -21.71 20.67 -8.95
CA LYS A 26 -21.52 20.94 -10.37
C LYS A 26 -20.29 21.83 -10.59
N ALA A 27 -19.11 21.25 -10.44
CA ALA A 27 -17.84 21.88 -10.78
C ALA A 27 -17.78 21.96 -12.31
N THR A 28 -17.31 23.10 -12.80
CA THR A 28 -17.08 23.41 -14.21
C THR A 28 -16.47 22.22 -14.94
N VAL A 29 -17.29 21.60 -15.78
CA VAL A 29 -16.93 20.44 -16.61
C VAL A 29 -15.77 20.88 -17.53
N PRO A 30 -14.62 20.18 -17.52
CA PRO A 30 -13.55 20.46 -18.48
C PRO A 30 -14.07 20.25 -19.90
N PRO A 31 -13.46 20.85 -20.95
CA PRO A 31 -13.98 20.80 -22.31
C PRO A 31 -14.30 19.35 -22.72
N LEU A 32 -15.54 19.12 -23.15
CA LEU A 32 -16.04 17.81 -23.59
C LEU A 32 -15.13 17.25 -24.69
N GLY A 33 -14.31 16.26 -24.34
CA GLY A 33 -13.42 15.58 -25.28
C GLY A 33 -12.44 14.60 -24.64
N LEU A 34 -12.13 14.77 -23.35
CA LEU A 34 -11.14 13.94 -22.64
C LEU A 34 -11.75 12.83 -21.76
N VAL A 35 -13.00 12.97 -21.34
CA VAL A 35 -13.70 11.97 -20.53
C VAL A 35 -14.75 11.29 -21.40
N THR A 36 -14.34 10.21 -22.05
CA THR A 36 -15.22 9.34 -22.85
C THR A 36 -15.75 8.17 -22.00
N PRO A 37 -16.86 7.52 -22.36
CA PRO A 37 -17.30 6.28 -21.71
C PRO A 37 -16.20 5.21 -21.65
N ALA A 38 -15.37 5.11 -22.70
CA ALA A 38 -14.21 4.22 -22.73
C ALA A 38 -13.16 4.59 -21.68
N SER A 39 -12.87 5.87 -21.47
CA SER A 39 -11.94 6.33 -20.43
C SER A 39 -12.47 6.08 -19.02
N ILE A 40 -13.80 6.19 -18.82
CA ILE A 40 -14.46 5.88 -17.55
C ILE A 40 -14.39 4.37 -17.27
N SER A 41 -14.72 3.53 -18.26
CA SER A 41 -14.61 2.07 -18.14
C SER A 41 -13.18 1.63 -17.83
N ALA A 42 -12.20 2.14 -18.58
CA ALA A 42 -10.79 1.82 -18.36
C ALA A 42 -10.30 2.24 -16.96
N PHE A 43 -10.82 3.36 -16.42
CA PHE A 43 -10.54 3.76 -15.04
C PHE A 43 -11.13 2.78 -14.02
N PHE A 44 -12.37 2.35 -14.19
CA PHE A 44 -13.00 1.35 -13.31
C PHE A 44 -12.28 -0.01 -13.37
N ASP A 45 -11.91 -0.46 -14.57
CA ASP A 45 -11.15 -1.70 -14.75
C ASP A 45 -9.79 -1.62 -14.05
N CYS A 46 -9.11 -0.49 -14.19
CA CYS A 46 -7.84 -0.23 -13.49
C CYS A 46 -8.01 -0.23 -11.96
N CYS A 47 -9.04 0.46 -11.44
CA CYS A 47 -9.32 0.48 -10.01
C CYS A 47 -9.64 -0.90 -9.46
N THR A 48 -10.41 -1.70 -10.20
CA THR A 48 -10.78 -3.07 -9.82
C THR A 48 -9.54 -3.96 -9.77
N ALA A 49 -8.71 -3.95 -10.82
CA ALA A 49 -7.47 -4.72 -10.85
C ALA A 49 -6.50 -4.33 -9.73
N VAL A 50 -6.38 -3.03 -9.43
CA VAL A 50 -5.56 -2.53 -8.32
C VAL A 50 -6.13 -2.96 -6.97
N ALA A 51 -7.45 -2.91 -6.77
CA ALA A 51 -8.10 -3.33 -5.54
C ALA A 51 -7.94 -4.83 -5.27
N GLU A 52 -8.09 -5.67 -6.30
CA GLU A 52 -7.86 -7.12 -6.21
C GLU A 52 -6.42 -7.46 -5.89
N SER A 53 -5.48 -6.83 -6.60
CA SER A 53 -4.04 -7.01 -6.38
C SER A 53 -3.63 -6.54 -4.98
N TRP A 54 -4.16 -5.40 -4.53
CA TRP A 54 -3.91 -4.88 -3.20
C TRP A 54 -4.48 -5.78 -2.11
N THR A 55 -5.71 -6.27 -2.27
CA THR A 55 -6.34 -7.19 -1.31
C THR A 55 -5.56 -8.50 -1.21
N THR A 56 -5.04 -8.99 -2.33
CA THR A 56 -4.16 -10.17 -2.36
C THR A 56 -2.87 -9.91 -1.60
N LEU A 57 -2.24 -8.76 -1.82
CA LEU A 57 -1.04 -8.36 -1.09
C LEU A 57 -1.29 -8.30 0.42
N LEU A 58 -2.40 -7.69 0.86
CA LEU A 58 -2.78 -7.59 2.28
C LEU A 58 -2.91 -8.97 2.94
N LYS A 59 -3.43 -9.97 2.22
CA LYS A 59 -3.53 -11.34 2.75
C LYS A 59 -2.16 -11.96 2.98
N HIS A 60 -1.18 -11.66 2.14
CA HIS A 60 0.19 -12.15 2.29
C HIS A 60 1.00 -11.39 3.35
N THR A 61 0.63 -10.15 3.66
CA THR A 61 1.35 -9.29 4.62
C THR A 61 0.71 -9.24 6.00
N SER A 62 -0.50 -9.77 6.16
CA SER A 62 -1.17 -9.88 7.45
C SER A 62 -0.47 -10.92 8.33
N LEU A 63 0.31 -10.42 9.30
CA LEU A 63 1.00 -11.25 10.29
C LEU A 63 0.20 -11.29 11.59
N PRO A 64 -0.07 -12.47 12.18
CA PRO A 64 -0.65 -12.54 13.52
C PRO A 64 0.34 -11.97 14.56
N GLU A 65 -0.17 -11.27 15.56
CA GLU A 65 0.69 -10.66 16.60
C GLU A 65 1.41 -11.68 17.50
N THR A 66 0.94 -12.93 17.49
CA THR A 66 1.44 -14.01 18.35
C THR A 66 2.59 -14.81 17.73
N ILE A 67 2.99 -14.50 16.50
CA ILE A 67 4.06 -15.24 15.82
C ILE A 67 5.44 -14.84 16.35
N SER A 68 6.41 -15.73 16.22
CA SER A 68 7.81 -15.40 16.52
C SER A 68 8.45 -14.60 15.38
N SER A 69 9.46 -13.80 15.69
CA SER A 69 10.25 -13.07 14.69
C SER A 69 11.08 -13.98 13.78
N SER A 70 11.18 -15.27 14.10
CA SER A 70 11.78 -16.31 13.25
C SER A 70 10.75 -17.07 12.39
N ASP A 71 9.46 -16.68 12.45
CA ASP A 71 8.40 -17.32 11.67
C ASP A 71 8.64 -17.12 10.16
N PRO A 72 8.59 -18.20 9.34
CA PRO A 72 8.87 -18.12 7.90
C PRO A 72 7.86 -17.27 7.12
N ARG A 73 6.71 -16.92 7.71
CA ARG A 73 5.76 -15.97 7.10
C ARG A 73 6.33 -14.56 6.99
N ILE A 74 7.25 -14.17 7.89
CA ILE A 74 7.88 -12.85 7.86
C ILE A 74 8.69 -12.64 6.58
N PRO A 75 9.69 -13.49 6.24
CA PRO A 75 10.40 -13.37 4.97
C PRO A 75 9.46 -13.49 3.76
N ALA A 76 8.48 -14.41 3.79
CA ALA A 76 7.51 -14.55 2.70
C ALA A 76 6.70 -13.27 2.45
N ALA A 77 6.25 -12.60 3.52
CA ALA A 77 5.55 -11.33 3.44
C ALA A 77 6.43 -10.23 2.84
N PHE A 78 7.70 -10.12 3.26
CA PHE A 78 8.65 -9.16 2.67
C PHE A 78 8.88 -9.39 1.18
N MET A 79 9.01 -10.64 0.75
CA MET A 79 9.17 -11.01 -0.66
C MET A 79 7.92 -10.70 -1.48
N ALA A 80 6.72 -10.93 -0.94
CA ALA A 80 5.46 -10.60 -1.62
C ALA A 80 5.33 -9.09 -1.89
N VAL A 81 5.73 -8.25 -0.92
CA VAL A 81 5.70 -6.79 -1.11
C VAL A 81 6.76 -6.32 -2.09
N ASP A 82 7.97 -6.89 -2.05
CA ASP A 82 9.03 -6.56 -3.00
C ASP A 82 8.62 -6.90 -4.44
N HIS A 83 8.00 -8.06 -4.65
CA HIS A 83 7.41 -8.40 -5.93
C HIS A 83 6.35 -7.38 -6.39
N ALA A 84 5.48 -6.93 -5.48
CA ALA A 84 4.47 -5.90 -5.80
C ALA A 84 5.08 -4.52 -6.10
N ILE A 85 6.20 -4.16 -5.46
CA ILE A 85 6.95 -2.93 -5.76
C ILE A 85 7.54 -2.99 -7.16
N ASN A 86 8.12 -4.14 -7.53
CA ASN A 86 8.87 -4.32 -8.78
C ASN A 86 8.01 -4.80 -9.96
N GLY A 87 6.75 -5.21 -9.72
CA GLY A 87 5.85 -5.84 -10.69
C GLY A 87 5.24 -4.93 -11.78
N GLY A 88 5.77 -3.72 -11.99
CA GLY A 88 5.43 -2.86 -13.13
C GLY A 88 4.09 -2.09 -13.06
N LEU A 89 3.17 -2.46 -12.17
CA LEU A 89 1.94 -1.71 -11.94
C LEU A 89 2.20 -0.49 -11.05
N CYS A 90 2.31 0.69 -11.68
CA CYS A 90 2.69 1.95 -11.00
C CYS A 90 1.85 2.24 -9.75
N LEU A 91 0.52 2.04 -9.80
CA LEU A 91 -0.35 2.24 -8.64
C LEU A 91 -0.10 1.21 -7.54
N LEU A 92 -0.04 -0.08 -7.88
CA LEU A 92 0.21 -1.16 -6.92
C LEU A 92 1.55 -0.98 -6.20
N SER A 93 2.59 -0.53 -6.92
CA SER A 93 3.91 -0.25 -6.33
C SER A 93 3.83 0.81 -5.23
N LYS A 94 3.02 1.87 -5.42
CA LYS A 94 2.80 2.92 -4.40
C LYS A 94 2.16 2.37 -3.14
N PHE A 95 1.13 1.55 -3.32
CA PHE A 95 0.47 0.88 -2.20
C PHE A 95 1.43 -0.10 -1.49
N ALA A 96 2.20 -0.87 -2.26
CA ALA A 96 3.19 -1.81 -1.74
C ALA A 96 4.23 -1.10 -0.85
N TRP A 97 4.68 0.11 -1.19
CA TRP A 97 5.53 0.91 -0.31
C TRP A 97 4.89 1.25 1.04
N VAL A 98 3.60 1.54 1.07
CA VAL A 98 2.86 1.73 2.34
C VAL A 98 2.86 0.42 3.13
N GLU A 99 2.66 -0.70 2.45
CA GLU A 99 2.61 -2.01 3.08
C GLU A 99 3.95 -2.47 3.63
N VAL A 100 5.08 -2.19 2.94
CA VAL A 100 6.42 -2.42 3.50
C VAL A 100 6.57 -1.72 4.84
N PHE A 101 6.14 -0.46 4.95
CA PHE A 101 6.30 0.29 6.19
C PHE A 101 5.46 -0.30 7.31
N ARG A 102 4.21 -0.68 7.04
CA ARG A 102 3.32 -1.35 8.00
C ARG A 102 3.89 -2.68 8.45
N LEU A 103 4.41 -3.48 7.51
CA LEU A 103 5.06 -4.75 7.79
C LEU A 103 6.29 -4.57 8.69
N ILE A 104 7.17 -3.62 8.38
CA ILE A 104 8.31 -3.26 9.25
C ILE A 104 7.84 -2.92 10.66
N LYS A 105 6.76 -2.15 10.80
CA LYS A 105 6.21 -1.77 12.12
C LYS A 105 5.60 -2.94 12.87
N SER A 106 4.90 -3.84 12.18
CA SER A 106 4.37 -5.07 12.77
C SER A 106 5.51 -5.94 13.31
N VAL A 107 6.55 -6.19 12.51
CA VAL A 107 7.71 -7.00 12.93
C VAL A 107 8.51 -6.31 14.05
N GLU A 108 8.64 -4.97 14.03
CA GLU A 108 9.22 -4.21 15.16
C GLU A 108 8.43 -4.43 16.46
N GLY A 109 7.11 -4.58 16.37
CA GLY A 109 6.21 -4.92 17.47
C GLY A 109 6.37 -6.36 17.97
N ILE A 110 6.46 -7.34 17.05
CA ILE A 110 6.75 -8.75 17.38
C ILE A 110 8.07 -8.84 18.15
N VAL A 111 9.15 -8.24 17.62
CA VAL A 111 10.47 -8.21 18.27
C VAL A 111 10.42 -7.50 19.63
N LYS A 112 9.59 -6.46 19.76
CA LYS A 112 9.36 -5.77 21.05
C LYS A 112 8.76 -6.73 22.08
N ASN A 113 7.77 -7.51 21.68
CA ASN A 113 7.08 -8.47 22.55
C ASN A 113 8.02 -9.61 22.96
N GLU A 114 8.78 -10.18 22.02
CA GLU A 114 9.78 -11.21 22.33
C GLU A 114 10.85 -10.71 23.30
N ARG A 115 11.32 -9.47 23.12
CA ARG A 115 12.25 -8.85 24.06
C ARG A 115 11.63 -8.63 25.44
N ARG A 116 10.34 -8.32 25.52
CA ARG A 116 9.65 -8.16 26.81
C ARG A 116 9.58 -9.49 27.57
N LEU A 117 9.50 -10.59 26.84
CA LEU A 117 9.49 -11.96 27.36
C LEU A 117 10.90 -12.56 27.52
N ASP A 118 11.94 -11.73 27.37
CA ASP A 118 13.37 -12.12 27.42
C ASP A 118 13.76 -13.27 26.46
N LEU A 119 12.99 -13.47 25.38
CA LEU A 119 13.27 -14.45 24.32
C LEU A 119 14.36 -13.98 23.34
N VAL A 120 14.66 -12.68 23.33
CA VAL A 120 15.67 -12.06 22.48
C VAL A 120 16.65 -11.26 23.34
N LYS A 121 17.94 -11.58 23.22
CA LYS A 121 19.01 -10.89 23.96
C LYS A 121 19.01 -9.39 23.67
N ARG A 122 18.99 -8.59 24.73
CA ARG A 122 19.13 -7.14 24.64
C ARG A 122 20.62 -6.79 24.49
N THR A 123 20.93 -5.97 23.50
CA THR A 123 22.27 -5.42 23.29
C THR A 123 22.17 -3.89 23.33
N PRO A 124 22.98 -3.19 24.15
CA PRO A 124 22.98 -1.73 24.20
C PRO A 124 23.17 -1.11 22.81
N GLY A 125 22.41 -0.06 22.49
CA GLY A 125 22.44 0.59 21.17
C GLY A 125 21.80 -0.21 20.02
N TYR A 126 21.38 -1.45 20.24
CA TYR A 126 20.79 -2.30 19.21
C TYR A 126 19.28 -2.48 19.46
N GLY A 127 18.49 -1.54 18.94
CA GLY A 127 17.03 -1.53 19.08
C GLY A 127 16.28 -2.48 18.12
N ASN A 128 14.96 -2.58 18.30
CA ASN A 128 14.10 -3.43 17.46
C ASN A 128 14.19 -3.04 15.98
N ALA A 129 14.31 -1.75 15.70
CA ALA A 129 14.49 -1.23 14.35
C ALA A 129 15.79 -1.74 13.68
N ASN A 130 16.85 -2.00 14.45
CA ASN A 130 18.08 -2.57 13.91
C ASN A 130 17.91 -4.06 13.62
N ILE A 131 17.24 -4.81 14.50
CA ILE A 131 16.91 -6.22 14.25
C ILE A 131 16.11 -6.37 12.95
N VAL A 132 15.06 -5.57 12.79
CA VAL A 132 14.21 -5.63 11.59
C VAL A 132 14.97 -5.16 10.34
N ALA A 133 15.87 -4.18 10.46
CA ALA A 133 16.74 -3.80 9.35
C ALA A 133 17.67 -4.96 8.94
N ASP A 134 18.25 -5.67 9.89
CA ASP A 134 19.13 -6.81 9.61
C ASP A 134 18.35 -8.03 9.06
N MET A 135 17.08 -8.19 9.45
CA MET A 135 16.17 -9.14 8.80
C MET A 135 15.92 -8.76 7.34
N TYR A 136 15.53 -7.50 7.09
CA TYR A 136 15.31 -6.97 5.74
C TYR A 136 16.55 -7.15 4.86
N MET A 137 17.74 -6.82 5.37
CA MET A 137 19.00 -7.01 4.67
C MET A 137 19.25 -8.46 4.28
N ARG A 138 18.95 -9.41 5.18
CA ARG A 138 19.08 -10.84 4.92
C ARG A 138 18.09 -11.34 3.88
N PHE A 139 16.84 -10.88 3.93
CA PHE A 139 15.80 -11.32 2.99
C PHE A 139 16.04 -10.80 1.57
N HIS A 140 16.51 -9.55 1.45
CA HIS A 140 16.71 -8.90 0.15
C HIS A 140 18.18 -8.86 -0.30
N CYS A 141 19.09 -9.56 0.39
CA CYS A 141 20.53 -9.56 0.13
C CYS A 141 21.12 -8.15 -0.12
N CYS A 142 20.67 -7.16 0.66
CA CYS A 142 20.97 -5.75 0.40
C CYS A 142 21.84 -5.12 1.49
N SER A 143 22.49 -4.00 1.17
CA SER A 143 23.28 -3.25 2.15
C SER A 143 22.41 -2.52 3.17
N LYS A 144 22.98 -2.21 4.33
CA LYS A 144 22.31 -1.41 5.38
C LYS A 144 21.84 -0.05 4.87
N ARG A 145 22.60 0.57 3.97
CA ARG A 145 22.23 1.84 3.32
C ARG A 145 20.91 1.69 2.55
N VAL A 146 20.80 0.64 1.73
CA VAL A 146 19.60 0.34 0.93
C VAL A 146 18.40 0.05 1.83
N ALA A 147 18.56 -0.78 2.86
CA ALA A 147 17.49 -1.07 3.81
C ALA A 147 16.95 0.20 4.49
N HIS A 148 17.83 1.11 4.91
CA HIS A 148 17.43 2.38 5.50
C HIS A 148 16.75 3.32 4.49
N GLU A 149 17.23 3.34 3.25
CA GLU A 149 16.63 4.13 2.18
C GLU A 149 15.22 3.64 1.84
N HIS A 150 15.04 2.32 1.69
CA HIS A 150 13.73 1.70 1.47
C HIS A 150 12.77 2.01 2.62
N LYS A 151 13.23 1.90 3.88
CA LYS A 151 12.43 2.28 5.05
C LYS A 151 12.02 3.77 5.02
N ARG A 152 12.92 4.68 4.62
CA ARG A 152 12.61 6.12 4.49
C ARG A 152 11.59 6.36 3.38
N LYS A 153 11.75 5.72 2.22
CA LYS A 153 10.82 5.80 1.09
C LYS A 153 9.44 5.29 1.48
N ALA A 154 9.37 4.09 2.08
CA ALA A 154 8.14 3.49 2.62
C ALA A 154 7.44 4.41 3.64
N LYS A 155 8.21 5.04 4.54
CA LYS A 155 7.68 6.01 5.52
C LYS A 155 7.05 7.23 4.84
N ARG A 156 7.71 7.79 3.81
CA ARG A 156 7.19 8.94 3.05
C ARG A 156 5.90 8.59 2.32
N TRP A 157 5.83 7.42 1.68
CA TRP A 157 4.61 6.92 1.05
C TRP A 157 3.45 6.77 2.04
N THR A 158 3.74 6.22 3.23
CA THR A 158 2.74 6.10 4.30
C THR A 158 2.24 7.46 4.77
N TYR A 159 3.14 8.45 4.88
CA TYR A 159 2.76 9.81 5.24
C TYR A 159 1.86 10.46 4.19
N LEU A 160 2.18 10.30 2.89
CA LEU A 160 1.32 10.80 1.81
C LEU A 160 -0.03 10.09 1.75
N ALA A 161 -0.07 8.78 2.01
CA ALA A 161 -1.31 8.03 2.12
C ALA A 161 -2.19 8.55 3.27
N GLY A 162 -1.59 9.12 4.33
CA GLY A 162 -2.33 9.62 5.48
C GLY A 162 -3.20 8.53 6.12
N PRO A 163 -4.49 8.79 6.39
CA PRO A 163 -5.37 7.82 7.05
C PRO A 163 -5.77 6.64 6.16
N SER A 164 -5.68 6.76 4.83
CA SER A 164 -6.13 5.71 3.91
C SER A 164 -5.19 5.58 2.71
N PRO A 165 -4.62 4.39 2.43
CA PRO A 165 -3.82 4.15 1.23
C PRO A 165 -4.52 4.55 -0.06
N LEU A 166 -5.86 4.49 -0.11
CA LEU A 166 -6.66 4.88 -1.28
C LEU A 166 -6.47 6.35 -1.66
N LEU A 167 -6.03 7.21 -0.74
CA LEU A 167 -5.70 8.60 -1.05
C LEU A 167 -4.53 8.71 -2.05
N LEU A 168 -3.68 7.69 -2.17
CA LEU A 168 -2.64 7.64 -3.19
C LEU A 168 -3.18 7.56 -4.63
N LEU A 169 -4.44 7.16 -4.81
CA LEU A 169 -5.12 7.22 -6.12
C LEU A 169 -5.43 8.67 -6.51
N ALA A 170 -5.79 9.51 -5.54
CA ALA A 170 -6.17 10.90 -5.77
C ALA A 170 -4.95 11.84 -5.91
N PHE A 171 -3.87 11.57 -5.17
CA PHE A 171 -2.67 12.42 -5.14
C PHE A 171 -1.60 12.03 -6.16
N SER A 172 -2.00 11.71 -7.40
CA SER A 172 -1.06 11.22 -8.43
C SER A 172 0.14 12.15 -8.65
N THR A 173 -0.04 13.47 -8.60
CA THR A 173 1.02 14.48 -8.76
C THR A 173 2.01 14.53 -7.59
N ALA A 174 1.54 14.61 -6.33
CA ALA A 174 2.42 14.62 -5.16
C ALA A 174 3.08 13.26 -4.91
N ALA A 175 2.40 12.16 -5.29
CA ALA A 175 2.96 10.82 -5.30
C ALA A 175 4.12 10.69 -6.31
N ASN A 176 3.99 11.29 -7.50
CA ASN A 176 5.01 11.20 -8.53
C ASN A 176 6.30 11.97 -8.18
N SER A 177 6.25 12.97 -7.29
CA SER A 177 7.45 13.70 -6.83
C SER A 177 8.28 12.95 -5.77
N ILE A 178 7.83 11.79 -5.30
CA ILE A 178 8.61 10.93 -4.39
C ILE A 178 9.56 10.00 -5.17
N VAL A 179 9.34 9.83 -6.48
CA VAL A 179 10.15 8.97 -7.36
C VAL A 179 11.60 9.41 -7.34
#